data_AF-A0A962LJL2-F1
#
_entry.id   AF-A0A962LJL2-F1
#
_cell.length_a   1.000
_cell.length_b   1.000
_cell.length_c   1.000
_cell.angle_alpha   90.00
_cell.angle_beta   90.00
_cell.angle_gamma   90.00
#
_symmetry.space_group_name_H-M   'P 1'
#
loop_
_entity.id
_entity.type
_entity.pdbx_description
1 polymer ?
#
loop_
_entity_poly.entity_id
_entity_poly.type
_entity_poly.pdbx_seq_one_letter_code
_entity_poly.pdbx_strand_id
1 'polypeptide(L)'
;MGRIGRTAFTGGIPVTLRECLSLFLLSTSLCLPTIASANVTGTLLVTPTVSPGNPVTIRLNDADLNTDTATPQSINLTVVNNASNESETVSLSELGNNSGVFIGTLATKLDTATGTPNDGVMHFGPGKTATATYIDLLDNSGANATITAVTNATGGSNFFANFLGPPAYYLPVFPLNGEQFGGDLTASYQQFYVPASASKELLILGEYPRARYFAITVYDDHGAIIDTMHDAQIAPLKPADINPYSPGGPANSEDILYAIRVQLGDQLVQNPQAGCQLDGVDTQSNIMDGRVRHTAGSRYSSDQSGFMATLDDGSVVLHDDSTNSEGVWVIIRTYLAEKDGGTGAFNLKTPLVFLRDSTTGCAENMFKLAGRTQTNPNKGLPRNEWAGFYSTIDFPQMAAHEQHEKDLPPVTPFGLDPNNRAAWYGGPEYILGDNPDTGYLATSVGAKGAPEQLNLDGKVMRVRFRLPQVPCDTPSCALTGLEELRYWGLSFVEGKRHVFASISDLDVNPDENGYVNLIITFGTPLPPRITKFFGYSVLELPVLPLRLITMRNILPSVGFSCAIDNVPFRTNEHNDQNGYLGEYAPFIDYLVPTDLPVNAVPRVEAGSCQ
;
A
#
# COMPACT_ATOMS: atom_id res chain seq x y z
N MET A 1 32.13 24.79 49.07
CA MET A 1 32.72 25.43 50.28
C MET A 1 34.24 25.27 50.20
N GLY A 2 35.00 26.35 50.37
CA GLY A 2 36.48 26.35 50.42
C GLY A 2 37.14 27.33 49.42
N ARG A 3 37.73 28.41 49.93
CA ARG A 3 38.20 29.64 49.24
C ARG A 3 39.73 29.66 49.01
N ILE A 4 40.12 30.30 47.89
CA ILE A 4 41.12 31.38 47.66
C ILE A 4 42.57 31.23 48.18
N GLY A 5 43.53 31.48 47.27
CA GLY A 5 44.86 32.04 47.57
C GLY A 5 45.69 32.39 46.31
N ARG A 6 45.83 33.70 46.01
CA ARG A 6 46.67 34.31 44.95
C ARG A 6 48.15 34.37 45.37
N THR A 7 49.08 34.36 44.39
CA THR A 7 50.12 35.41 44.22
C THR A 7 50.84 35.28 42.87
N ALA A 8 51.13 36.43 42.26
CA ALA A 8 51.82 36.63 40.99
C ALA A 8 53.33 36.80 41.17
N PHE A 9 54.15 36.49 40.16
CA PHE A 9 55.44 37.16 39.92
C PHE A 9 55.81 37.19 38.42
N THR A 10 56.45 38.30 38.10
CA THR A 10 56.93 38.90 36.85
C THR A 10 58.09 38.18 36.15
N GLY A 11 58.30 38.47 34.86
CA GLY A 11 59.64 38.57 34.29
C GLY A 11 59.82 37.92 32.92
N GLY A 12 59.99 38.75 31.88
CA GLY A 12 60.39 38.32 30.54
C GLY A 12 61.89 38.50 30.26
N ILE A 13 62.24 38.15 29.01
CA ILE A 13 63.47 38.47 28.22
C ILE A 13 64.68 37.52 28.50
N PRO A 14 65.63 37.23 27.57
CA PRO A 14 65.74 37.44 26.10
C PRO A 14 66.10 36.20 25.26
N VAL A 15 65.94 36.36 23.93
CA VAL A 15 66.65 35.63 22.86
C VAL A 15 68.05 36.24 22.69
N THR A 16 69.11 35.43 22.71
CA THR A 16 70.49 35.86 22.45
C THR A 16 70.93 35.53 21.02
N LEU A 17 71.35 36.58 20.29
CA LEU A 17 72.09 36.55 19.04
C LEU A 17 73.38 35.70 19.15
N ARG A 18 73.71 34.97 18.07
CA ARG A 18 75.08 34.51 17.80
C ARG A 18 75.55 35.08 16.45
N GLU A 19 76.30 36.16 16.58
CA GLU A 19 77.53 36.54 15.86
C GLU A 19 77.66 36.19 14.37
N CYS A 20 77.64 37.24 13.54
CA CYS A 20 78.36 37.28 12.26
C CYS A 20 79.56 38.24 12.46
N LEU A 21 80.77 37.69 12.55
CA LEU A 21 82.01 38.47 12.66
C LEU A 21 82.52 38.79 11.25
N SER A 22 82.69 40.09 11.02
CA SER A 22 83.16 40.74 9.81
C SER A 22 84.61 40.41 9.42
N LEU A 23 84.85 40.17 8.13
CA LEU A 23 86.12 40.52 7.48
C LEU A 23 85.87 41.15 6.11
N PHE A 24 86.45 42.34 5.93
CA PHE A 24 86.33 43.27 4.81
C PHE A 24 87.16 42.79 3.60
N LEU A 25 86.60 42.84 2.38
CA LEU A 25 87.12 43.56 1.18
C LEU A 25 86.60 42.99 -0.17
N LEU A 26 86.04 43.90 -0.97
CA LEU A 26 85.81 43.90 -2.44
C LEU A 26 84.86 42.85 -3.06
N SER A 27 83.67 43.33 -3.46
CA SER A 27 83.28 43.59 -4.86
C SER A 27 81.82 43.25 -5.16
N THR A 28 81.18 44.20 -5.84
CA THR A 28 79.94 44.10 -6.64
C THR A 28 78.70 43.48 -6.00
N SER A 29 77.74 44.37 -5.71
CA SER A 29 76.32 44.08 -5.75
C SER A 29 75.95 43.45 -7.09
N LEU A 30 75.48 42.20 -7.07
CA LEU A 30 74.52 41.66 -8.03
C LEU A 30 73.27 41.30 -7.24
N CYS A 31 72.24 42.12 -7.41
CA CYS A 31 70.87 41.73 -7.14
C CYS A 31 70.46 40.73 -8.24
N LEU A 32 70.22 39.48 -7.85
CA LEU A 32 69.45 38.53 -8.64
C LEU A 32 68.27 38.13 -7.75
N PRO A 33 67.01 38.50 -8.09
CA PRO A 33 65.87 37.78 -7.57
C PRO A 33 65.79 36.49 -8.38
N THR A 34 66.39 35.41 -7.89
CA THR A 34 65.95 34.07 -8.29
C THR A 34 64.79 33.69 -7.38
N ILE A 35 63.57 34.10 -7.74
CA ILE A 35 62.41 33.27 -7.43
C ILE A 35 62.41 32.22 -8.55
N ALA A 36 63.11 31.12 -8.32
CA ALA A 36 62.70 29.89 -8.99
C ALA A 36 61.44 29.45 -8.26
N SER A 37 60.24 29.72 -8.81
CA SER A 37 59.16 28.80 -8.51
C SER A 37 59.66 27.47 -9.07
N ALA A 38 59.79 26.47 -8.22
CA ALA A 38 59.98 25.13 -8.74
C ALA A 38 58.69 24.85 -9.51
N ASN A 39 58.77 24.55 -10.81
CA ASN A 39 57.60 24.10 -11.54
C ASN A 39 56.99 22.93 -10.76
N VAL A 40 55.69 22.99 -10.47
CA VAL A 40 55.00 22.04 -9.60
C VAL A 40 53.90 21.39 -10.40
N THR A 41 54.02 20.08 -10.64
CA THR A 41 52.90 19.32 -11.20
C THR A 41 51.66 19.46 -10.32
N GLY A 42 50.59 20.01 -10.89
CA GLY A 42 49.32 20.19 -10.21
C GLY A 42 48.68 18.87 -9.73
N THR A 43 47.74 18.99 -8.79
CA THR A 43 46.92 17.86 -8.33
C THR A 43 45.45 18.22 -8.39
N LEU A 44 44.65 17.36 -9.05
CA LEU A 44 43.21 17.56 -9.23
C LEU A 44 42.43 16.52 -8.42
N LEU A 45 41.49 16.99 -7.62
CA LEU A 45 40.56 16.19 -6.83
C LEU A 45 39.13 16.62 -7.16
N VAL A 46 38.25 15.64 -7.33
CA VAL A 46 36.81 15.85 -7.43
C VAL A 46 36.10 15.02 -6.37
N THR A 47 34.87 15.39 -6.02
CA THR A 47 33.99 14.51 -5.24
C THR A 47 33.90 13.13 -5.92
N PRO A 48 34.41 12.02 -5.34
CA PRO A 48 34.57 10.76 -6.08
C PRO A 48 33.25 10.11 -6.51
N THR A 49 32.21 10.31 -5.70
CA THR A 49 30.85 9.83 -5.94
C THR A 49 29.85 10.92 -5.56
N VAL A 50 28.88 11.19 -6.42
CA VAL A 50 27.85 12.21 -6.20
C VAL A 50 26.47 11.64 -6.53
N SER A 51 25.47 11.96 -5.71
CA SER A 51 24.07 11.73 -6.07
C SER A 51 23.59 12.88 -6.96
N PRO A 52 22.99 12.61 -8.14
CA PRO A 52 22.46 13.65 -9.02
C PRO A 52 21.55 14.63 -8.28
N GLY A 53 21.72 15.93 -8.54
CA GLY A 53 21.12 17.02 -7.78
C GLY A 53 22.08 17.69 -6.79
N ASN A 54 23.09 16.96 -6.30
CA ASN A 54 24.16 17.55 -5.48
C ASN A 54 25.30 18.06 -6.37
N PRO A 55 25.99 19.14 -5.98
CA PRO A 55 27.11 19.66 -6.75
C PRO A 55 28.36 18.79 -6.63
N VAL A 56 29.12 18.65 -7.71
CA VAL A 56 30.47 18.10 -7.71
C VAL A 56 31.41 19.20 -7.24
N THR A 57 32.15 18.96 -6.15
CA THR A 57 33.22 19.86 -5.70
C THR A 57 34.51 19.51 -6.41
N ILE A 58 35.20 20.51 -6.95
CA ILE A 58 36.47 20.38 -7.66
C ILE A 58 37.52 21.18 -6.90
N ARG A 59 38.63 20.53 -6.58
CA ARG A 59 39.79 21.14 -5.92
C ARG A 59 41.04 20.88 -6.75
N LEU A 60 41.71 21.96 -7.13
CA LEU A 60 43.00 21.94 -7.80
C LEU A 60 44.05 22.53 -6.86
N ASN A 61 45.15 21.81 -6.60
CA ASN A 61 46.32 22.41 -5.96
C ASN A 61 47.42 22.51 -7.00
N ASP A 62 47.83 23.73 -7.31
CA ASP A 62 48.87 24.04 -8.28
C ASP A 62 49.52 25.38 -7.86
N ALA A 63 50.81 25.32 -7.52
CA ALA A 63 51.53 26.49 -7.03
C ALA A 63 51.92 27.46 -8.15
N ASP A 64 51.97 27.00 -9.40
CA ASP A 64 52.41 27.79 -10.55
C ASP A 64 51.33 28.73 -11.05
N LEU A 65 50.06 28.37 -10.80
CA LEU A 65 48.92 29.24 -11.07
C LEU A 65 48.86 30.46 -10.14
N ASN A 66 49.55 30.41 -8.99
CA ASN A 66 49.62 31.50 -8.01
C ASN A 66 50.71 32.53 -8.39
N THR A 67 50.47 33.28 -9.45
CA THR A 67 51.37 34.30 -10.01
C THR A 67 51.31 35.65 -9.30
N ASP A 68 50.27 35.94 -8.50
CA ASP A 68 50.19 37.14 -7.66
C ASP A 68 49.83 36.80 -6.21
N THR A 69 50.83 36.88 -5.34
CA THR A 69 50.69 36.58 -3.90
C THR A 69 49.75 37.53 -3.15
N ALA A 70 49.37 38.68 -3.73
CA ALA A 70 48.54 39.70 -3.08
C ALA A 70 47.04 39.57 -3.39
N THR A 71 46.65 38.77 -4.38
CA THR A 71 45.24 38.63 -4.79
C THR A 71 44.90 37.19 -5.16
N PRO A 72 43.73 36.67 -4.77
CA PRO A 72 43.30 35.34 -5.20
C PRO A 72 43.11 35.30 -6.72
N GLN A 73 43.50 34.20 -7.34
CA GLN A 73 43.43 34.04 -8.79
C GLN A 73 42.35 33.04 -9.21
N SER A 74 42.05 32.95 -10.51
CA SER A 74 41.01 32.05 -11.03
C SER A 74 41.47 31.30 -12.25
N ILE A 75 40.92 30.09 -12.42
CA ILE A 75 41.17 29.22 -13.57
C ILE A 75 39.87 28.53 -13.98
N ASN A 76 39.72 28.21 -15.27
CA ASN A 76 38.60 27.45 -15.79
C ASN A 76 39.03 26.03 -16.12
N LEU A 77 38.19 25.05 -15.76
CA LEU A 77 38.36 23.64 -16.12
C LEU A 77 37.15 23.14 -16.91
N THR A 78 37.36 22.15 -17.77
CA THR A 78 36.27 21.47 -18.47
C THR A 78 35.93 20.17 -17.76
N VAL A 79 34.64 19.92 -17.55
CA VAL A 79 34.09 18.65 -17.06
C VAL A 79 33.22 18.05 -18.15
N VAL A 80 33.43 16.78 -18.50
CA VAL A 80 32.68 16.09 -19.56
C VAL A 80 31.96 14.88 -18.99
N ASN A 81 30.67 14.75 -19.28
CA ASN A 81 29.91 13.52 -19.04
C ASN A 81 30.31 12.49 -20.10
N ASN A 82 30.96 11.40 -19.66
CA ASN A 82 31.57 10.41 -20.55
C ASN A 82 30.53 9.58 -21.34
N ALA A 83 29.26 9.57 -20.92
CA ALA A 83 28.19 8.84 -21.61
C ALA A 83 27.46 9.70 -22.65
N SER A 84 27.21 10.98 -22.35
CA SER A 84 26.42 11.88 -23.20
C SER A 84 27.27 12.85 -24.04
N ASN A 85 28.56 12.99 -23.74
CA ASN A 85 29.47 14.00 -24.28
C ASN A 85 29.06 15.46 -24.01
N GLU A 86 28.15 15.67 -23.06
CA GLU A 86 27.85 16.99 -22.51
C GLU A 86 29.05 17.54 -21.75
N SER A 87 29.29 18.85 -21.86
CA SER A 87 30.49 19.49 -21.31
C SER A 87 30.17 20.79 -20.59
N GLU A 88 30.71 20.96 -19.39
CA GLU A 88 30.55 22.16 -18.56
C GLU A 88 31.91 22.81 -18.26
N THR A 89 31.98 24.13 -18.38
CA THR A 89 33.14 24.92 -17.97
C THR A 89 32.95 25.42 -16.53
N VAL A 90 33.85 25.02 -15.63
CA VAL A 90 33.78 25.35 -14.20
C VAL A 90 34.89 26.32 -13.83
N SER A 91 34.53 27.48 -13.30
CA SER A 91 35.48 28.43 -12.74
C SER A 91 35.87 28.05 -11.32
N LEU A 92 37.18 27.85 -11.09
CA LEU A 92 37.75 27.67 -9.77
C LEU A 92 38.40 28.99 -9.31
N SER A 93 38.19 29.34 -8.05
CA SER A 93 38.83 30.49 -7.41
C SER A 93 39.80 30.03 -6.35
N GLU A 94 40.93 30.71 -6.26
CA GLU A 94 41.91 30.48 -5.21
C GLU A 94 41.30 30.74 -3.83
N LEU A 95 41.56 29.85 -2.86
CA LEU A 95 40.92 29.85 -1.54
C LEU A 95 41.33 31.07 -0.69
N GLY A 96 42.52 31.62 -0.94
CA GLY A 96 43.02 32.84 -0.33
C GLY A 96 44.32 33.28 -0.98
N ASN A 97 44.75 34.49 -0.66
CA ASN A 97 46.00 35.05 -1.17
C ASN A 97 47.16 34.07 -0.99
N ASN A 98 47.89 33.80 -2.07
CA ASN A 98 49.10 33.00 -2.05
C ASN A 98 48.90 31.56 -1.54
N SER A 99 47.74 30.95 -1.78
CA SER A 99 47.43 29.59 -1.29
C SER A 99 47.81 28.50 -2.29
N GLY A 100 47.79 28.78 -3.60
CA GLY A 100 47.96 27.77 -4.66
C GLY A 100 46.88 26.68 -4.65
N VAL A 101 45.75 26.92 -3.99
CA VAL A 101 44.62 25.98 -3.88
C VAL A 101 43.37 26.64 -4.45
N PHE A 102 42.83 26.07 -5.50
CA PHE A 102 41.66 26.55 -6.23
C PHE A 102 40.47 25.62 -5.99
N ILE A 103 39.29 26.20 -5.72
CA ILE A 103 38.05 25.46 -5.47
C ILE A 103 36.90 26.01 -6.31
N GLY A 104 36.01 25.11 -6.72
CA GLY A 104 34.77 25.45 -7.41
C GLY A 104 33.80 24.27 -7.39
N THR A 105 32.57 24.52 -7.84
CA THR A 105 31.49 23.52 -7.81
C THR A 105 30.75 23.50 -9.14
N LEU A 106 30.39 22.29 -9.58
CA LEU A 106 29.51 22.07 -10.73
C LEU A 106 28.17 21.53 -10.25
N ALA A 107 27.07 22.22 -10.57
CA ALA A 107 25.74 21.72 -10.28
C ALA A 107 25.43 20.49 -11.14
N THR A 108 24.64 19.56 -10.60
CA THR A 108 24.18 18.37 -11.35
C THR A 108 22.66 18.25 -11.28
N LYS A 109 22.07 17.61 -12.29
CA LYS A 109 20.65 17.31 -12.38
C LYS A 109 20.44 15.83 -12.70
N LEU A 110 19.49 15.18 -12.03
CA LEU A 110 19.08 13.82 -12.36
C LEU A 110 18.37 13.81 -13.72
N ASP A 111 19.10 13.42 -14.76
CA ASP A 111 18.56 13.35 -16.11
C ASP A 111 19.35 12.32 -16.94
N THR A 112 18.63 11.49 -17.67
CA THR A 112 19.22 10.47 -18.55
C THR A 112 19.52 11.02 -19.94
N ALA A 113 18.88 12.12 -20.36
CA ALA A 113 19.17 12.82 -21.61
C ALA A 113 20.50 13.61 -21.56
N THR A 114 20.98 14.03 -22.74
CA THR A 114 22.12 14.96 -22.87
C THR A 114 21.65 16.37 -22.53
N GLY A 115 22.32 17.05 -21.59
CA GLY A 115 22.08 18.46 -21.27
C GLY A 115 22.64 19.42 -22.30
N THR A 116 22.40 20.72 -22.11
CA THR A 116 22.93 21.77 -22.99
C THR A 116 24.35 22.14 -22.54
N PRO A 117 25.37 22.00 -23.39
CA PRO A 117 26.74 22.29 -22.96
C PRO A 117 26.93 23.74 -22.50
N ASN A 118 27.66 23.91 -21.40
CA ASN A 118 28.04 25.19 -20.77
C ASN A 118 26.84 26.02 -20.27
N ASP A 119 25.77 25.37 -19.83
CA ASP A 119 24.64 26.02 -19.15
C ASP A 119 24.81 26.11 -17.62
N GLY A 120 25.89 25.53 -17.09
CA GLY A 120 26.24 25.56 -15.67
C GLY A 120 25.64 24.41 -14.85
N VAL A 121 24.88 23.49 -15.45
CA VAL A 121 24.30 22.32 -14.78
C VAL A 121 24.51 21.07 -15.63
N MET A 122 25.24 20.09 -15.10
CA MET A 122 25.43 18.83 -15.82
C MET A 122 24.27 17.85 -15.60
N HIS A 123 23.65 17.36 -16.68
CA HIS A 123 22.74 16.23 -16.65
C HIS A 123 23.52 14.96 -16.33
N PHE A 124 23.40 14.50 -15.09
CA PHE A 124 24.23 13.43 -14.54
C PHE A 124 23.33 12.38 -13.90
N GLY A 125 23.23 11.19 -14.50
CA GLY A 125 22.36 10.10 -14.04
C GLY A 125 23.16 8.91 -13.49
N PRO A 126 22.57 8.04 -12.66
CA PRO A 126 23.27 6.91 -12.04
C PRO A 126 24.02 6.04 -13.06
N GLY A 127 25.24 5.61 -12.69
CA GLY A 127 26.09 4.81 -13.57
C GLY A 127 26.80 5.61 -14.67
N LYS A 128 26.48 6.90 -14.87
CA LYS A 128 27.30 7.82 -15.66
C LYS A 128 28.54 8.25 -14.87
N THR A 129 29.59 8.60 -15.60
CA THR A 129 30.83 9.14 -15.04
C THR A 129 31.13 10.48 -15.72
N ALA A 130 31.72 11.40 -14.96
CA ALA A 130 32.14 12.69 -15.49
C ALA A 130 33.62 12.90 -15.20
N THR A 131 34.35 13.40 -16.21
CA THR A 131 35.80 13.60 -16.15
C THR A 131 36.11 15.09 -16.15
N ALA A 132 36.69 15.59 -15.07
CA ALA A 132 37.30 16.92 -15.02
C ALA A 132 38.71 16.84 -15.59
N THR A 133 39.07 17.76 -16.49
CA THR A 133 40.38 17.82 -17.14
C THR A 133 41.06 19.15 -16.86
N TYR A 134 42.30 19.09 -16.37
CA TYR A 134 43.20 20.22 -16.18
C TYR A 134 44.44 20.03 -17.06
N ILE A 135 44.85 21.09 -17.75
CA ILE A 135 46.12 21.14 -18.49
C ILE A 135 47.06 22.03 -17.69
N ASP A 136 47.98 21.39 -16.99
CA ASP A 136 49.11 22.02 -16.34
C ASP A 136 50.13 22.42 -17.41
N LEU A 137 50.44 23.71 -17.50
CA LEU A 137 51.39 24.22 -18.50
C LEU A 137 52.85 24.03 -18.06
N LEU A 138 53.11 23.80 -16.77
CA LEU A 138 54.45 23.72 -16.20
C LEU A 138 54.53 22.65 -15.10
N ASP A 139 54.71 21.39 -15.49
CA ASP A 139 54.95 20.29 -14.56
C ASP A 139 56.35 20.38 -13.90
N ASN A 140 56.68 19.46 -12.99
CA ASN A 140 57.98 19.42 -12.30
C ASN A 140 59.24 19.32 -13.20
N SER A 141 59.06 19.04 -14.49
CA SER A 141 60.12 19.01 -15.50
C SER A 141 60.10 20.25 -16.41
N GLY A 142 59.11 21.12 -16.26
CA GLY A 142 58.84 22.30 -17.09
C GLY A 142 58.12 21.99 -18.40
N ALA A 143 57.42 20.86 -18.47
CA ALA A 143 56.62 20.45 -19.62
C ALA A 143 55.11 20.53 -19.32
N ASN A 144 54.26 20.43 -20.34
CA ASN A 144 52.82 20.37 -20.13
C ASN A 144 52.41 18.99 -19.58
N ALA A 145 51.52 18.94 -18.60
CA ALA A 145 50.89 17.73 -18.10
C ALA A 145 49.36 17.82 -18.16
N THR A 146 48.71 16.74 -18.59
CA THR A 146 47.25 16.63 -18.53
C THR A 146 46.86 15.81 -17.30
N ILE A 147 46.10 16.42 -16.40
CA ILE A 147 45.64 15.81 -15.16
C ILE A 147 44.12 15.65 -15.23
N THR A 148 43.64 14.46 -14.94
CA THR A 148 42.20 14.15 -14.93
C THR A 148 41.74 13.64 -13.58
N ALA A 149 40.48 13.91 -13.27
CA ALA A 149 39.81 13.38 -12.09
C ALA A 149 38.38 12.97 -12.47
N VAL A 150 37.96 11.79 -11.99
CA VAL A 150 36.67 11.20 -12.36
C VAL A 150 35.73 11.19 -11.17
N THR A 151 34.49 11.62 -11.40
CA THR A 151 33.37 11.45 -10.47
C THR A 151 32.37 10.47 -11.04
N ASN A 152 31.74 9.67 -10.16
CA ASN A 152 30.71 8.71 -10.52
C ASN A 152 29.35 9.15 -9.96
N ALA A 153 28.31 9.07 -10.78
CA ALA A 153 26.95 9.24 -10.30
C ALA A 153 26.50 7.98 -9.54
N THR A 154 26.23 8.10 -8.24
CA THR A 154 25.79 7.01 -7.36
C THR A 154 24.61 7.44 -6.49
N GLY A 155 23.57 6.60 -6.39
CA GLY A 155 22.31 6.99 -5.75
C GLY A 155 21.59 8.03 -6.61
N GLY A 156 20.32 7.79 -6.91
CA GLY A 156 19.58 8.47 -8.00
C GLY A 156 18.83 7.49 -8.90
N SER A 157 19.00 6.19 -8.67
CA SER A 157 17.93 5.22 -8.87
C SER A 157 16.72 5.70 -8.06
N ASN A 158 15.52 5.65 -8.63
CA ASN A 158 14.29 5.90 -7.87
C ASN A 158 14.22 4.97 -6.64
N PHE A 159 13.40 5.32 -5.65
CA PHE A 159 13.23 4.57 -4.40
C PHE A 159 13.24 3.05 -4.61
N PHE A 160 12.47 2.56 -5.58
CA PHE A 160 12.35 1.12 -5.86
C PHE A 160 13.66 0.45 -6.23
N ALA A 161 14.50 1.08 -7.05
CA ALA A 161 15.80 0.52 -7.40
C ALA A 161 16.78 0.45 -6.22
N ASN A 162 16.58 1.24 -5.16
CA ASN A 162 17.42 1.19 -3.95
C ASN A 162 16.89 0.25 -2.88
N PHE A 163 15.57 0.00 -2.83
CA PHE A 163 14.92 -0.70 -1.72
C PHE A 163 14.24 -2.03 -2.09
N LEU A 164 14.08 -2.37 -3.38
CA LEU A 164 13.57 -3.69 -3.82
C LEU A 164 14.64 -4.78 -3.82
N GLY A 165 15.93 -4.42 -3.94
CA GLY A 165 17.04 -5.38 -3.93
C GLY A 165 17.44 -5.84 -2.53
N PRO A 166 18.26 -6.89 -2.40
CA PRO A 166 18.83 -7.29 -1.12
C PRO A 166 19.82 -6.24 -0.57
N PRO A 167 19.83 -5.96 0.76
CA PRO A 167 18.94 -6.53 1.77
C PRO A 167 17.52 -5.98 1.65
N ALA A 168 16.50 -6.83 1.81
CA ALA A 168 15.11 -6.40 1.65
C ALA A 168 14.72 -5.36 2.72
N TYR A 169 14.29 -4.18 2.27
CA TYR A 169 13.73 -3.12 3.14
C TYR A 169 12.20 -3.19 3.25
N TYR A 170 11.62 -4.25 2.71
CA TYR A 170 10.18 -4.46 2.64
C TYR A 170 9.75 -5.73 3.36
N LEU A 171 8.46 -5.78 3.66
CA LEU A 171 7.75 -6.96 4.14
C LEU A 171 6.84 -7.50 3.03
N PRO A 172 7.07 -8.69 2.47
CA PRO A 172 6.14 -9.33 1.53
C PRO A 172 4.94 -9.88 2.31
N VAL A 173 3.71 -9.51 1.98
CA VAL A 173 2.52 -9.92 2.75
C VAL A 173 1.82 -11.11 2.08
N PHE A 174 1.84 -12.27 2.72
CA PHE A 174 1.30 -13.50 2.12
C PHE A 174 -0.22 -13.62 2.30
N PRO A 175 -0.94 -14.19 1.31
CA PRO A 175 -2.38 -14.37 1.39
C PRO A 175 -2.74 -15.47 2.39
N LEU A 176 -3.80 -15.22 3.14
CA LEU A 176 -4.54 -16.15 3.96
C LEU A 176 -5.86 -16.47 3.25
N ASN A 177 -6.38 -17.69 3.42
CA ASN A 177 -7.67 -18.07 2.84
C ASN A 177 -8.84 -17.53 3.70
N GLY A 178 -10.02 -17.38 3.12
CA GLY A 178 -11.17 -16.84 3.85
C GLY A 178 -11.68 -17.67 5.03
N GLU A 179 -11.40 -18.98 5.05
CA GLU A 179 -11.68 -19.85 6.21
C GLU A 179 -11.01 -19.29 7.48
N GLN A 180 -9.77 -18.84 7.34
CA GLN A 180 -8.97 -18.33 8.46
C GLN A 180 -9.52 -17.03 9.05
N PHE A 181 -10.31 -16.26 8.28
CA PHE A 181 -10.94 -15.03 8.74
C PHE A 181 -12.40 -15.19 9.15
N GLY A 182 -12.96 -16.40 9.11
CA GLY A 182 -14.39 -16.61 9.29
C GLY A 182 -15.22 -15.91 8.21
N GLY A 183 -14.63 -15.74 7.02
CA GLY A 183 -15.19 -15.02 5.87
C GLY A 183 -15.46 -15.94 4.69
N ASP A 184 -15.42 -15.38 3.48
CA ASP A 184 -15.75 -16.10 2.25
C ASP A 184 -14.62 -17.01 1.75
N LEU A 185 -14.87 -18.29 1.48
CA LEU A 185 -13.84 -19.20 0.96
C LEU A 185 -13.38 -18.86 -0.47
N THR A 186 -14.14 -18.04 -1.20
CA THR A 186 -13.72 -17.54 -2.53
C THR A 186 -12.83 -16.30 -2.44
N ALA A 187 -12.53 -15.82 -1.22
CA ALA A 187 -11.70 -14.67 -0.98
C ALA A 187 -10.32 -15.04 -0.41
N SER A 188 -9.34 -14.20 -0.71
CA SER A 188 -8.02 -14.21 -0.09
C SER A 188 -7.73 -12.88 0.60
N TYR A 189 -6.94 -12.94 1.67
CA TYR A 189 -6.70 -11.83 2.58
C TYR A 189 -5.20 -11.70 2.83
N GLN A 190 -4.58 -10.60 2.42
CA GLN A 190 -3.31 -10.17 2.97
C GLN A 190 -3.56 -9.17 4.09
N GLN A 191 -2.86 -9.30 5.21
CA GLN A 191 -3.03 -8.36 6.32
C GLN A 191 -1.71 -8.09 7.03
N PHE A 192 -1.59 -6.90 7.59
CA PHE A 192 -0.49 -6.53 8.46
C PHE A 192 -0.90 -5.38 9.37
N TYR A 193 -0.19 -5.21 10.49
CA TYR A 193 -0.42 -4.14 11.44
C TYR A 193 0.83 -3.28 11.59
N VAL A 194 0.65 -1.96 11.71
CA VAL A 194 1.74 -1.02 11.93
C VAL A 194 1.34 -0.04 13.03
N PRO A 195 2.12 0.08 14.13
CA PRO A 195 1.87 1.10 15.15
C PRO A 195 1.89 2.51 14.57
N ALA A 196 1.07 3.39 15.13
CA ALA A 196 1.05 4.79 14.72
C ALA A 196 2.39 5.44 15.04
N SER A 197 2.83 6.33 14.16
CA SER A 197 4.09 7.03 14.35
C SER A 197 4.06 8.37 13.62
N ALA A 198 4.21 9.44 14.39
CA ALA A 198 4.29 10.80 13.87
C ALA A 198 5.41 10.99 12.84
N SER A 199 6.43 10.12 12.85
CA SER A 199 7.59 10.21 11.96
C SER A 199 7.60 9.19 10.82
N LYS A 200 6.52 8.46 10.54
CA LYS A 200 6.49 7.41 9.51
C LYS A 200 5.34 7.55 8.52
N GLU A 201 5.53 6.96 7.34
CA GLU A 201 4.48 6.66 6.38
C GLU A 201 4.66 5.23 5.84
N LEU A 202 3.59 4.63 5.33
CA LEU A 202 3.66 3.36 4.60
C LEU A 202 3.65 3.60 3.10
N LEU A 203 4.36 2.73 2.39
CA LEU A 203 4.22 2.57 0.95
C LEU A 203 3.91 1.10 0.66
N ILE A 204 2.76 0.83 0.06
CA ILE A 204 2.33 -0.49 -0.38
C ILE A 204 2.52 -0.55 -1.89
N LEU A 205 3.41 -1.41 -2.37
CA LEU A 205 3.63 -1.66 -3.80
C LEU A 205 2.99 -3.00 -4.15
N GLY A 206 2.15 -3.04 -5.18
CA GLY A 206 1.50 -4.26 -5.63
C GLY A 206 1.30 -4.32 -7.13
N GLU A 207 0.81 -5.46 -7.57
CA GLU A 207 0.36 -5.74 -8.93
C GLU A 207 -1.16 -5.88 -8.87
N TYR A 208 -1.87 -5.36 -9.87
CA TYR A 208 -3.32 -5.54 -9.95
C TYR A 208 -3.61 -7.04 -10.09
N PRO A 209 -4.34 -7.67 -9.16
CA PRO A 209 -4.61 -9.09 -9.24
C PRO A 209 -5.56 -9.37 -10.42
N ARG A 210 -5.51 -10.58 -10.98
CA ARG A 210 -6.61 -11.10 -11.80
C ARG A 210 -7.67 -11.63 -10.85
N ALA A 211 -8.62 -10.77 -10.52
CA ALA A 211 -9.67 -11.05 -9.57
C ALA A 211 -10.95 -10.35 -10.01
N ARG A 212 -12.07 -10.80 -9.44
CA ARG A 212 -13.35 -10.11 -9.64
C ARG A 212 -13.36 -8.75 -8.97
N TYR A 213 -12.75 -8.68 -7.79
CA TYR A 213 -12.69 -7.50 -6.96
C TYR A 213 -11.42 -7.53 -6.13
N PHE A 214 -10.80 -6.37 -5.91
CA PHE A 214 -9.91 -6.20 -4.78
C PHE A 214 -10.02 -4.82 -4.14
N ALA A 215 -9.65 -4.73 -2.88
CA ALA A 215 -9.54 -3.46 -2.16
C ALA A 215 -8.45 -3.52 -1.10
N ILE A 216 -8.00 -2.32 -0.73
CA ILE A 216 -7.08 -2.08 0.37
C ILE A 216 -7.82 -1.18 1.37
N THR A 217 -7.98 -1.68 2.58
CA THR A 217 -8.69 -0.97 3.65
C THR A 217 -7.77 -0.79 4.85
N VAL A 218 -7.76 0.42 5.38
CA VAL A 218 -7.05 0.83 6.59
C VAL A 218 -8.06 0.90 7.73
N TYR A 219 -7.75 0.21 8.81
CA TYR A 219 -8.53 0.18 10.04
C TYR A 219 -7.72 0.75 11.19
N ASP A 220 -8.40 1.23 12.21
CA ASP A 220 -7.78 1.66 13.45
C ASP A 220 -7.36 0.49 14.34
N ASP A 221 -6.89 0.83 15.53
CA ASP A 221 -6.50 -0.09 16.62
C ASP A 221 -7.64 -0.97 17.14
N HIS A 222 -8.88 -0.71 16.72
CA HIS A 222 -10.07 -1.50 17.05
C HIS A 222 -10.70 -2.16 15.85
N GLY A 223 -10.04 -2.10 14.69
CA GLY A 223 -10.49 -2.76 13.48
C GLY A 223 -11.77 -2.16 12.90
N ALA A 224 -12.06 -0.91 13.23
CA ALA A 224 -13.04 -0.08 12.54
C ALA A 224 -12.39 0.65 11.36
N ILE A 225 -13.17 0.92 10.32
CA ILE A 225 -12.66 1.46 9.05
C ILE A 225 -12.26 2.93 9.23
N ILE A 226 -11.02 3.25 8.85
CA ILE A 226 -10.54 4.64 8.70
C ILE A 226 -10.70 5.08 7.25
N ASP A 227 -10.17 4.29 6.32
CA ASP A 227 -10.09 4.65 4.90
C ASP A 227 -10.05 3.40 4.02
N THR A 228 -10.52 3.51 2.78
CA THR A 228 -10.58 2.40 1.82
C THR A 228 -10.36 2.87 0.39
N MET A 229 -9.68 2.05 -0.40
CA MET A 229 -9.63 2.18 -1.84
C MET A 229 -9.90 0.82 -2.48
N HIS A 230 -10.93 0.76 -3.33
CA HIS A 230 -11.19 -0.42 -4.16
C HIS A 230 -10.58 -0.29 -5.55
N ASP A 231 -10.50 -1.41 -6.24
CA ASP A 231 -9.79 -1.63 -7.49
C ASP A 231 -9.86 -0.49 -8.52
N ALA A 232 -11.06 -0.03 -8.89
CA ALA A 232 -11.29 1.01 -9.89
C ALA A 232 -10.84 2.41 -9.44
N GLN A 233 -10.67 2.66 -8.15
CA GLN A 233 -10.22 3.95 -7.59
C GLN A 233 -8.71 4.08 -7.56
N ILE A 234 -7.99 2.96 -7.59
CA ILE A 234 -6.53 2.96 -7.49
C ILE A 234 -5.97 3.41 -8.85
N ALA A 235 -5.08 4.39 -8.86
CA ALA A 235 -4.35 4.78 -10.05
C ALA A 235 -3.20 3.79 -10.32
N PRO A 236 -2.92 3.41 -11.58
CA PRO A 236 -1.72 2.65 -11.92
C PRO A 236 -0.43 3.41 -11.56
N LEU A 237 0.62 2.65 -11.21
CA LEU A 237 1.92 3.17 -10.83
C LEU A 237 2.58 3.97 -11.96
N LYS A 238 2.39 3.57 -13.22
CA LYS A 238 2.86 4.35 -14.35
C LYS A 238 1.67 5.16 -14.89
N PRO A 239 1.81 6.49 -15.04
CA PRO A 239 0.72 7.33 -15.55
C PRO A 239 0.19 6.96 -16.94
N ALA A 240 0.95 6.19 -17.73
CA ALA A 240 0.55 5.74 -19.06
C ALA A 240 -0.27 4.43 -19.05
N ASP A 241 -0.26 3.68 -17.93
CA ASP A 241 -1.02 2.45 -17.81
C ASP A 241 -2.49 2.78 -17.54
N ILE A 242 -3.40 1.92 -18.03
CA ILE A 242 -4.84 2.04 -17.81
C ILE A 242 -5.23 1.10 -16.66
N ASN A 243 -6.05 1.57 -15.71
CA ASN A 243 -6.53 0.71 -14.63
C ASN A 243 -7.34 -0.49 -15.21
N PRO A 244 -6.95 -1.75 -14.93
CA PRO A 244 -7.65 -2.94 -15.44
C PRO A 244 -9.11 -3.06 -15.01
N TYR A 245 -9.46 -2.42 -13.89
CA TYR A 245 -10.79 -2.43 -13.28
C TYR A 245 -11.65 -1.22 -13.68
N SER A 246 -11.17 -0.41 -14.64
CA SER A 246 -12.03 0.56 -15.34
C SER A 246 -12.92 -0.13 -16.37
N PRO A 247 -14.12 0.38 -16.67
CA PRO A 247 -14.94 -0.12 -17.78
C PRO A 247 -14.16 -0.13 -19.10
N GLY A 248 -14.10 -1.29 -19.77
CA GLY A 248 -13.33 -1.52 -20.98
C GLY A 248 -11.81 -1.58 -20.79
N GLY A 249 -11.33 -1.67 -19.54
CA GLY A 249 -9.91 -1.79 -19.19
C GLY A 249 -9.25 -3.05 -19.79
N PRO A 250 -7.90 -3.09 -19.79
CA PRO A 250 -7.17 -4.24 -20.32
C PRO A 250 -7.49 -5.51 -19.51
N ALA A 251 -8.00 -6.52 -20.19
CA ALA A 251 -8.12 -7.87 -19.63
C ALA A 251 -6.69 -8.45 -19.53
N ASN A 252 -6.33 -9.02 -18.37
CA ASN A 252 -4.97 -9.39 -17.89
C ASN A 252 -4.26 -8.28 -17.09
N SER A 253 -4.60 -8.19 -15.81
CA SER A 253 -4.11 -7.19 -14.85
C SER A 253 -2.70 -7.47 -14.27
N GLU A 254 -2.18 -8.69 -14.41
CA GLU A 254 -0.92 -9.20 -13.81
C GLU A 254 0.39 -8.59 -14.36
N ASP A 255 0.32 -7.46 -15.06
CA ASP A 255 1.49 -6.72 -15.54
C ASP A 255 1.44 -5.23 -15.17
N ILE A 256 0.33 -4.79 -14.57
CA ILE A 256 0.12 -3.39 -14.19
C ILE A 256 0.30 -3.29 -12.68
N LEU A 257 1.10 -2.31 -12.27
CA LEU A 257 1.46 -2.10 -10.88
C LEU A 257 0.65 -0.95 -10.30
N TYR A 258 0.56 -0.90 -8.98
CA TYR A 258 0.10 0.25 -8.21
C TYR A 258 1.03 0.49 -7.03
N ALA A 259 1.04 1.73 -6.53
CA ALA A 259 1.55 1.98 -5.20
C ALA A 259 0.61 2.90 -4.42
N ILE A 260 0.42 2.60 -3.13
CA ILE A 260 -0.44 3.34 -2.22
C ILE A 260 0.41 3.86 -1.06
N ARG A 261 0.23 5.13 -0.71
CA ARG A 261 0.82 5.73 0.49
C ARG A 261 -0.22 5.79 1.59
N VAL A 262 0.10 5.31 2.78
CA VAL A 262 -0.76 5.46 3.96
C VAL A 262 -0.08 6.39 4.95
N GLN A 263 -0.74 7.48 5.28
CA GLN A 263 -0.25 8.47 6.22
C GLN A 263 -0.41 7.97 7.66
N LEU A 264 0.70 7.77 8.39
CA LEU A 264 0.67 7.34 9.80
C LEU A 264 0.98 8.46 10.80
N GLY A 265 1.61 9.54 10.32
CA GLY A 265 2.02 10.69 11.13
C GLY A 265 1.49 12.01 10.59
N ASP A 266 1.89 13.12 11.20
CA ASP A 266 1.31 14.44 10.91
C ASP A 266 1.36 14.82 9.43
N GLN A 267 2.38 14.34 8.70
CA GLN A 267 2.65 14.71 7.31
C GLN A 267 3.16 13.51 6.51
N LEU A 268 2.72 13.43 5.26
CA LEU A 268 3.36 12.62 4.22
C LEU A 268 4.75 13.17 3.89
N VAL A 269 5.66 12.32 3.43
CA VAL A 269 7.00 12.71 2.93
C VAL A 269 6.86 13.78 1.85
N GLN A 270 7.39 14.98 2.12
CA GLN A 270 7.38 16.13 1.20
C GLN A 270 8.71 16.32 0.48
N ASN A 271 9.83 16.18 1.20
CA ASN A 271 11.18 16.47 0.70
C ASN A 271 12.10 15.26 0.89
N PRO A 272 11.92 14.18 0.10
CA PRO A 272 12.74 12.98 0.22
C PRO A 272 14.21 13.26 -0.10
N GLN A 273 15.11 12.62 0.66
CA GLN A 273 16.54 12.61 0.40
C GLN A 273 16.86 11.92 -0.93
N ALA A 274 18.04 12.21 -1.48
CA ALA A 274 18.54 11.58 -2.70
C ALA A 274 18.55 10.05 -2.59
N GLY A 275 17.95 9.38 -3.59
CA GLY A 275 17.75 7.92 -3.62
C GLY A 275 16.47 7.44 -2.93
N CYS A 276 15.71 8.34 -2.29
CA CYS A 276 14.49 8.01 -1.56
C CYS A 276 13.23 8.62 -2.18
N GLN A 277 13.40 9.27 -3.33
CA GLN A 277 12.32 9.88 -4.09
C GLN A 277 11.51 8.83 -4.89
N LEU A 278 10.21 9.05 -4.98
CA LEU A 278 9.28 8.27 -5.80
C LEU A 278 9.12 8.88 -7.20
N ASP A 279 10.22 9.35 -7.78
CA ASP A 279 10.20 10.04 -9.07
C ASP A 279 9.87 9.08 -10.21
N GLY A 280 9.08 9.57 -11.19
CA GLY A 280 8.72 8.81 -12.39
C GLY A 280 7.62 7.76 -12.20
N VAL A 281 6.98 7.72 -11.02
CA VAL A 281 5.81 6.89 -10.74
C VAL A 281 4.69 7.73 -10.11
N ASP A 282 3.44 7.31 -10.31
CA ASP A 282 2.30 7.89 -9.61
C ASP A 282 2.15 7.25 -8.23
N THR A 283 2.38 8.05 -7.21
CA THR A 283 2.12 7.73 -5.80
C THR A 283 1.37 8.84 -5.08
N GLN A 284 0.93 9.85 -5.84
CA GLN A 284 0.19 11.00 -5.30
C GLN A 284 -1.31 10.84 -5.51
N SER A 285 -1.73 10.07 -6.52
CA SER A 285 -3.14 9.74 -6.74
C SER A 285 -3.68 8.73 -5.73
N ASN A 286 -2.80 7.95 -5.09
CA ASN A 286 -3.18 6.88 -4.16
C ASN A 286 -2.68 7.19 -2.74
N ILE A 287 -3.42 8.01 -2.01
CA ILE A 287 -3.10 8.38 -0.62
C ILE A 287 -4.27 7.96 0.27
N MET A 288 -3.97 7.25 1.36
CA MET A 288 -4.93 6.88 2.40
C MET A 288 -4.56 7.52 3.73
N ASP A 289 -5.57 7.84 4.53
CA ASP A 289 -5.40 8.26 5.92
C ASP A 289 -5.34 7.06 6.86
N GLY A 290 -4.35 7.06 7.76
CA GLY A 290 -4.20 6.09 8.84
C GLY A 290 -4.06 6.74 10.21
N ARG A 291 -4.30 8.05 10.33
CA ARG A 291 -4.04 8.82 11.56
C ARG A 291 -5.25 8.89 12.48
N VAL A 292 -6.40 9.20 11.91
CA VAL A 292 -7.60 9.55 12.68
C VAL A 292 -8.36 8.26 12.97
N ARG A 293 -8.74 8.06 14.24
CA ARG A 293 -9.68 6.97 14.58
C ARG A 293 -10.97 7.17 13.81
N HIS A 294 -11.67 6.08 13.54
CA HIS A 294 -12.96 6.18 12.87
C HIS A 294 -13.87 7.16 13.64
N THR A 295 -14.53 8.05 12.91
CA THR A 295 -15.53 8.94 13.52
C THR A 295 -16.78 8.13 13.82
N ALA A 296 -17.41 8.35 14.98
CA ALA A 296 -18.80 7.97 15.20
C ALA A 296 -19.63 8.46 13.99
N GLY A 297 -20.09 7.55 13.13
CA GLY A 297 -20.75 7.93 11.86
C GLY A 297 -20.35 7.17 10.60
N SER A 298 -19.15 6.58 10.52
CA SER A 298 -18.65 6.06 9.22
C SER A 298 -19.42 4.85 8.68
N ARG A 299 -20.21 4.17 9.53
CA ARG A 299 -21.48 3.51 9.15
C ARG A 299 -22.68 3.92 10.02
N TYR A 300 -22.49 4.65 11.13
CA TYR A 300 -23.59 5.01 12.07
C TYR A 300 -24.65 5.93 11.44
N SER A 301 -24.35 6.52 10.28
CA SER A 301 -25.28 7.32 9.50
C SER A 301 -25.40 6.90 8.03
N SER A 302 -24.89 5.72 7.62
CA SER A 302 -25.02 5.28 6.21
C SER A 302 -26.39 4.72 5.88
N ASP A 303 -27.30 4.70 6.84
CA ASP A 303 -28.70 4.52 6.55
C ASP A 303 -29.23 5.69 5.70
N GLN A 304 -29.24 5.50 4.38
CA GLN A 304 -29.85 6.44 3.44
C GLN A 304 -31.35 6.66 3.71
N SER A 305 -32.01 5.77 4.47
CA SER A 305 -33.42 5.90 4.86
C SER A 305 -33.65 6.78 6.10
N GLY A 306 -32.61 7.29 6.75
CA GLY A 306 -32.71 8.28 7.83
C GLY A 306 -33.23 7.74 9.17
N PHE A 307 -33.31 6.43 9.34
CA PHE A 307 -33.71 5.73 10.58
C PHE A 307 -32.75 6.04 11.74
N MET A 308 -31.43 6.06 11.50
CA MET A 308 -30.43 6.35 12.55
C MET A 308 -30.43 7.80 13.04
N ALA A 309 -30.91 8.76 12.25
CA ALA A 309 -31.07 10.15 12.70
C ALA A 309 -32.06 10.29 13.88
N THR A 310 -32.85 9.24 14.17
CA THR A 310 -33.81 9.20 15.29
C THR A 310 -33.31 8.48 16.54
N LEU A 311 -32.14 7.83 16.50
CA LEU A 311 -31.59 7.04 17.62
C LEU A 311 -30.30 7.62 18.24
N ASP A 312 -29.66 8.59 17.59
CA ASP A 312 -28.52 9.30 18.16
C ASP A 312 -28.97 10.34 19.21
N ASP A 313 -29.20 9.87 20.43
CA ASP A 313 -29.52 10.72 21.59
C ASP A 313 -28.26 11.27 22.31
N GLY A 314 -27.07 11.01 21.76
CA GLY A 314 -25.79 11.38 22.36
C GLY A 314 -25.46 10.63 23.66
N SER A 315 -26.18 9.57 24.02
CA SER A 315 -25.97 8.84 25.29
C SER A 315 -24.85 7.80 25.26
N VAL A 316 -24.35 7.43 24.09
CA VAL A 316 -23.26 6.45 23.95
C VAL A 316 -22.02 7.11 23.36
N VAL A 317 -21.19 7.66 24.24
CA VAL A 317 -19.79 7.98 23.92
C VAL A 317 -19.05 6.65 23.87
N LEU A 318 -19.03 6.00 22.70
CA LEU A 318 -18.33 4.72 22.51
C LEU A 318 -16.82 4.90 22.54
N HIS A 319 -16.32 6.04 22.09
CA HIS A 319 -14.90 6.29 21.96
C HIS A 319 -14.30 6.79 23.29
N ASP A 320 -13.13 6.28 23.65
CA ASP A 320 -12.25 7.06 24.53
C ASP A 320 -11.90 8.36 23.79
N ASP A 321 -11.65 9.43 24.54
CA ASP A 321 -11.54 10.80 24.02
C ASP A 321 -10.34 11.05 23.06
N SER A 322 -9.63 10.03 22.59
CA SER A 322 -8.54 10.17 21.64
C SER A 322 -9.02 10.18 20.19
N THR A 323 -8.57 11.20 19.45
CA THR A 323 -8.90 11.39 18.03
C THR A 323 -8.01 10.58 17.10
N ASN A 324 -6.88 10.05 17.60
CA ASN A 324 -5.84 9.45 16.79
C ASN A 324 -5.71 7.96 17.08
N SER A 325 -5.49 7.16 16.03
CA SER A 325 -5.30 5.73 16.18
C SER A 325 -3.94 5.43 16.80
N GLU A 326 -3.84 4.44 17.69
CA GLU A 326 -2.54 3.98 18.22
C GLU A 326 -1.79 3.08 17.22
N GLY A 327 -2.45 2.67 16.15
CA GLY A 327 -1.86 2.08 14.96
C GLY A 327 -2.89 1.69 13.93
N VAL A 328 -2.41 1.18 12.80
CA VAL A 328 -3.28 0.79 11.70
C VAL A 328 -3.19 -0.70 11.43
N TRP A 329 -4.35 -1.31 11.28
CA TRP A 329 -4.47 -2.61 10.66
C TRP A 329 -4.82 -2.41 9.19
N VAL A 330 -4.07 -3.03 8.28
CA VAL A 330 -4.34 -2.96 6.85
C VAL A 330 -4.73 -4.34 6.36
N ILE A 331 -5.82 -4.41 5.61
CA ILE A 331 -6.29 -5.64 4.97
C ILE A 331 -6.45 -5.39 3.48
N ILE A 332 -5.79 -6.22 2.68
CA ILE A 332 -5.96 -6.32 1.24
C ILE A 332 -6.84 -7.55 1.00
N ARG A 333 -8.00 -7.35 0.38
CA ARG A 333 -8.93 -8.44 0.06
C ARG A 333 -9.00 -8.62 -1.44
N THR A 334 -8.99 -9.86 -1.89
CA THR A 334 -9.24 -10.22 -3.29
C THR A 334 -10.31 -11.30 -3.36
N TYR A 335 -11.24 -11.18 -4.30
CA TYR A 335 -12.33 -12.13 -4.49
C TYR A 335 -12.24 -12.79 -5.87
N LEU A 336 -12.43 -14.11 -5.91
CA LEU A 336 -12.31 -14.92 -7.13
C LEU A 336 -10.99 -14.66 -7.87
N ALA A 337 -9.89 -14.61 -7.11
CA ALA A 337 -8.57 -14.47 -7.70
C ALA A 337 -8.19 -15.74 -8.47
N GLU A 338 -7.68 -15.58 -9.69
CA GLU A 338 -7.07 -16.70 -10.42
C GLU A 338 -5.86 -17.24 -9.65
N LYS A 339 -5.68 -18.56 -9.67
CA LYS A 339 -4.55 -19.23 -9.01
C LYS A 339 -3.33 -19.23 -9.93
N ASP A 340 -2.76 -18.08 -10.25
CA ASP A 340 -1.51 -18.01 -11.02
C ASP A 340 -0.45 -17.11 -10.36
N GLY A 341 0.82 -17.41 -10.68
CA GLY A 341 1.98 -17.04 -9.88
C GLY A 341 2.85 -15.97 -10.51
N GLY A 342 2.40 -14.71 -10.54
CA GLY A 342 3.17 -13.47 -10.78
C GLY A 342 4.01 -13.45 -12.07
N THR A 343 3.64 -12.60 -13.04
CA THR A 343 4.37 -12.48 -14.32
C THR A 343 4.91 -11.07 -14.62
N GLY A 344 4.57 -10.06 -13.81
CA GLY A 344 4.96 -8.66 -14.05
C GLY A 344 6.46 -8.35 -14.01
N ALA A 345 6.83 -7.11 -14.36
CA ALA A 345 8.22 -6.63 -14.48
C ALA A 345 9.07 -6.80 -13.20
N PHE A 346 8.43 -6.94 -12.04
CA PHE A 346 9.07 -7.20 -10.74
C PHE A 346 8.76 -8.60 -10.17
N ASN A 347 8.03 -9.45 -10.90
CA ASN A 347 7.63 -10.80 -10.49
C ASN A 347 7.00 -10.83 -9.08
N LEU A 348 6.05 -9.92 -8.83
CA LEU A 348 5.43 -9.73 -7.52
C LEU A 348 4.26 -10.70 -7.34
N LYS A 349 4.49 -11.79 -6.61
CA LYS A 349 3.42 -12.71 -6.20
C LYS A 349 2.55 -12.18 -5.07
N THR A 350 3.04 -11.18 -4.34
CA THR A 350 2.41 -10.61 -3.13
C THR A 350 2.75 -9.13 -3.01
N PRO A 351 1.84 -8.28 -2.50
CA PRO A 351 2.14 -6.90 -2.20
C PRO A 351 3.34 -6.76 -1.26
N LEU A 352 4.18 -5.75 -1.50
CA LEU A 352 5.34 -5.40 -0.70
C LEU A 352 5.03 -4.14 0.11
N VAL A 353 5.26 -4.20 1.41
CA VAL A 353 5.05 -3.06 2.31
C VAL A 353 6.41 -2.50 2.68
N PHE A 354 6.56 -1.19 2.57
CA PHE A 354 7.71 -0.42 3.05
C PHE A 354 7.25 0.52 4.16
N LEU A 355 8.05 0.60 5.22
CA LEU A 355 7.94 1.66 6.21
C LEU A 355 8.97 2.74 5.85
N ARG A 356 8.51 3.97 5.61
CA ARG A 356 9.36 5.09 5.23
C ARG A 356 9.43 6.10 6.35
N ASP A 357 10.62 6.66 6.57
CA ASP A 357 10.79 7.79 7.46
C ASP A 357 10.22 9.06 6.80
N SER A 358 9.33 9.75 7.50
CA SER A 358 8.61 10.95 7.00
C SER A 358 9.53 12.12 6.66
N THR A 359 10.71 12.21 7.30
CA THR A 359 11.66 13.32 7.11
C THR A 359 12.59 13.03 5.94
N THR A 360 13.11 11.82 5.85
CA THR A 360 14.10 11.43 4.83
C THR A 360 13.48 10.78 3.59
N GLY A 361 12.28 10.24 3.70
CA GLY A 361 11.62 9.45 2.65
C GLY A 361 12.21 8.05 2.44
N CYS A 362 13.27 7.68 3.17
CA CYS A 362 13.99 6.43 2.96
C CYS A 362 13.29 5.26 3.65
N ALA A 363 13.40 4.07 3.05
CA ALA A 363 12.82 2.86 3.65
C ALA A 363 13.64 2.43 4.87
N GLU A 364 12.93 2.02 5.92
CA GLU A 364 13.53 1.39 7.08
C GLU A 364 13.60 -0.12 6.91
N ASN A 365 14.56 -0.73 7.59
CA ASN A 365 14.66 -2.18 7.59
C ASN A 365 13.52 -2.81 8.41
N MET A 366 12.55 -3.40 7.72
CA MET A 366 11.36 -4.01 8.32
C MET A 366 11.59 -5.39 8.94
N PHE A 367 12.79 -5.98 8.90
CA PHE A 367 13.04 -7.31 9.51
C PHE A 367 12.79 -7.33 11.03
N LYS A 368 12.91 -6.18 11.71
CA LYS A 368 12.55 -6.05 13.14
C LYS A 368 11.03 -6.10 13.41
N LEU A 369 10.23 -5.81 12.39
CA LEU A 369 8.77 -5.87 12.43
C LEU A 369 8.22 -7.20 11.90
N ALA A 370 8.97 -7.92 11.06
CA ALA A 370 8.54 -9.17 10.41
C ALA A 370 8.03 -10.26 11.37
N GLY A 371 8.52 -10.31 12.61
CA GLY A 371 8.02 -11.22 13.66
C GLY A 371 6.70 -10.80 14.32
N ARG A 372 6.12 -9.65 13.96
CA ARG A 372 4.91 -9.05 14.57
C ARG A 372 3.74 -8.84 13.60
N THR A 373 3.92 -9.08 12.30
CA THR A 373 3.10 -8.43 11.25
C THR A 373 2.31 -9.38 10.34
N GLN A 374 2.39 -10.71 10.47
CA GLN A 374 1.74 -11.65 9.53
C GLN A 374 1.16 -12.91 10.18
N THR A 375 0.39 -12.74 11.25
CA THR A 375 -0.37 -13.85 11.83
C THR A 375 -1.81 -13.44 12.07
N ASN A 376 -2.71 -14.39 11.82
CA ASN A 376 -4.16 -14.26 11.92
C ASN A 376 -4.62 -14.17 13.38
N PRO A 377 -5.36 -13.12 13.82
CA PRO A 377 -5.85 -13.01 15.19
C PRO A 377 -6.78 -14.15 15.62
N ASN A 378 -7.34 -14.91 14.67
CA ASN A 378 -8.29 -16.01 14.92
C ASN A 378 -7.65 -17.40 15.08
N LYS A 379 -6.32 -17.58 14.90
CA LYS A 379 -5.64 -18.86 15.17
C LYS A 379 -4.91 -18.81 16.51
N GLY A 380 -5.36 -19.65 17.45
CA GLY A 380 -4.82 -19.80 18.81
C GLY A 380 -3.38 -20.28 18.92
N LEU A 381 -2.43 -19.53 18.33
CA LEU A 381 -1.02 -19.62 18.67
C LEU A 381 -0.78 -19.08 20.08
N PRO A 382 0.26 -19.55 20.79
CA PRO A 382 0.54 -19.12 22.14
C PRO A 382 0.79 -17.60 22.21
N ARG A 383 0.20 -16.98 23.23
CA ARG A 383 0.08 -15.53 23.48
C ARG A 383 1.40 -14.72 23.48
N ASN A 384 2.55 -15.39 23.42
CA ASN A 384 3.89 -14.82 23.63
C ASN A 384 4.64 -14.43 22.34
N GLU A 385 4.23 -14.90 21.15
CA GLU A 385 4.78 -14.42 19.86
C GLU A 385 4.09 -13.15 19.34
N TRP A 386 3.05 -12.72 20.07
CA TRP A 386 2.08 -11.70 19.67
C TRP A 386 2.19 -10.38 20.44
N ALA A 387 3.22 -10.23 21.26
CA ALA A 387 3.30 -9.20 22.29
C ALA A 387 3.27 -7.74 21.78
N GLY A 388 3.50 -7.48 20.49
CA GLY A 388 3.41 -6.14 19.90
C GLY A 388 2.07 -5.80 19.23
N PHE A 389 1.39 -6.78 18.62
CA PHE A 389 0.07 -6.61 18.02
C PHE A 389 -1.00 -6.48 19.11
N TYR A 390 -0.99 -7.38 20.10
CA TYR A 390 -1.97 -7.35 21.20
C TYR A 390 -1.74 -6.20 22.20
N SER A 391 -0.57 -5.56 22.20
CA SER A 391 -0.31 -4.42 23.09
C SER A 391 -0.81 -3.09 22.53
N THR A 392 -1.25 -3.06 21.28
CA THR A 392 -1.66 -1.83 20.54
C THR A 392 -3.04 -1.96 19.91
N ILE A 393 -3.71 -3.11 20.10
CA ILE A 393 -5.13 -3.31 19.84
C ILE A 393 -5.86 -3.15 21.17
N ASP A 394 -6.85 -2.27 21.26
CA ASP A 394 -7.66 -2.09 22.49
C ASP A 394 -8.96 -2.95 22.42
N PHE A 395 -8.78 -4.20 22.82
CA PHE A 395 -9.88 -5.15 22.99
C PHE A 395 -11.07 -4.63 23.81
N PRO A 396 -10.88 -3.79 24.86
CA PRO A 396 -12.00 -3.14 25.53
C PRO A 396 -12.92 -2.35 24.58
N GLN A 397 -12.37 -1.53 23.68
CA GLN A 397 -13.15 -0.79 22.68
C GLN A 397 -13.84 -1.71 21.69
N MET A 398 -13.15 -2.74 21.20
CA MET A 398 -13.77 -3.76 20.34
C MET A 398 -15.01 -4.40 21.01
N ALA A 399 -14.89 -4.74 22.30
CA ALA A 399 -15.98 -5.33 23.08
C ALA A 399 -17.11 -4.33 23.34
N ALA A 400 -16.79 -3.05 23.52
CA ALA A 400 -17.77 -1.98 23.67
C ALA A 400 -18.60 -1.79 22.39
N HIS A 401 -17.97 -1.76 21.22
CA HIS A 401 -18.67 -1.74 19.92
C HIS A 401 -19.55 -3.00 19.74
N GLU A 402 -19.01 -4.21 19.97
CA GLU A 402 -19.81 -5.44 19.87
C GLU A 402 -21.01 -5.46 20.84
N GLN A 403 -20.89 -4.81 22.01
CA GLN A 403 -21.97 -4.72 22.98
C GLN A 403 -23.00 -3.68 22.58
N HIS A 404 -22.57 -2.51 22.13
CA HIS A 404 -23.47 -1.48 21.61
C HIS A 404 -24.35 -2.00 20.48
N GLU A 405 -23.74 -2.71 19.52
CA GLU A 405 -24.46 -3.42 18.48
C GLU A 405 -25.58 -4.28 19.08
N LYS A 406 -25.28 -5.11 20.09
CA LYS A 406 -26.26 -6.01 20.73
C LYS A 406 -27.43 -5.26 21.38
N ASP A 407 -27.19 -4.07 21.89
CA ASP A 407 -28.17 -3.27 22.62
C ASP A 407 -29.10 -2.47 21.70
N LEU A 408 -28.73 -2.27 20.41
CA LEU A 408 -29.61 -1.65 19.42
C LEU A 408 -30.85 -2.53 19.15
N PRO A 409 -32.08 -2.00 19.36
CA PRO A 409 -33.30 -2.74 19.13
C PRO A 409 -33.51 -3.01 17.62
N PRO A 410 -34.08 -4.16 17.23
CA PRO A 410 -34.50 -4.40 15.86
C PRO A 410 -35.51 -3.32 15.44
N VAL A 411 -35.28 -2.76 14.27
CA VAL A 411 -35.93 -1.52 13.82
C VAL A 411 -37.33 -1.75 13.22
N THR A 412 -37.66 -2.97 12.76
CA THR A 412 -38.90 -3.19 11.98
C THR A 412 -39.97 -3.99 12.72
N PRO A 413 -41.27 -3.63 12.56
CA PRO A 413 -42.41 -4.37 13.12
C PRO A 413 -42.80 -5.62 12.31
N PHE A 414 -42.15 -5.86 11.16
CA PHE A 414 -42.55 -6.91 10.23
C PHE A 414 -42.07 -8.29 10.67
N GLY A 415 -42.96 -9.28 10.55
CA GLY A 415 -42.69 -10.67 10.89
C GLY A 415 -41.81 -11.38 9.86
N LEU A 416 -41.59 -12.67 10.08
CA LEU A 416 -40.96 -13.54 9.09
C LEU A 416 -41.87 -13.67 7.86
N ASP A 417 -41.29 -13.76 6.66
CA ASP A 417 -42.05 -14.21 5.49
C ASP A 417 -42.62 -15.60 5.80
N PRO A 418 -43.96 -15.77 5.84
CA PRO A 418 -44.57 -17.05 6.20
C PRO A 418 -44.27 -18.18 5.21
N ASN A 419 -43.84 -17.83 3.99
CA ASN A 419 -43.53 -18.78 2.93
C ASN A 419 -42.05 -19.18 2.91
N ASN A 420 -41.15 -18.28 3.32
CA ASN A 420 -39.72 -18.55 3.38
C ASN A 420 -39.36 -19.28 4.68
N ARG A 421 -38.60 -20.37 4.59
CA ARG A 421 -38.07 -21.06 5.78
C ARG A 421 -36.85 -20.35 6.36
N ALA A 422 -36.30 -19.37 5.65
CA ALA A 422 -35.23 -18.51 6.10
C ALA A 422 -35.76 -17.14 6.51
N ALA A 423 -35.09 -16.55 7.50
CA ALA A 423 -35.30 -15.21 7.98
C ALA A 423 -33.98 -14.46 7.78
N TRP A 424 -33.94 -13.62 6.77
CA TRP A 424 -32.70 -12.97 6.33
C TRP A 424 -32.56 -11.62 6.99
N TYR A 425 -31.49 -11.42 7.75
CA TYR A 425 -31.23 -10.17 8.44
C TYR A 425 -30.04 -9.46 7.84
N GLY A 426 -30.15 -8.14 7.70
CA GLY A 426 -29.00 -7.28 7.43
C GLY A 426 -27.95 -7.44 8.53
N GLY A 427 -26.67 -7.39 8.15
CA GLY A 427 -25.55 -7.46 9.07
C GLY A 427 -25.60 -6.40 10.18
N PRO A 428 -24.76 -6.52 11.22
CA PRO A 428 -24.51 -5.41 12.13
C PRO A 428 -23.74 -4.30 11.42
N GLU A 429 -23.75 -3.12 12.02
CA GLU A 429 -23.08 -1.96 11.46
C GLU A 429 -21.55 -2.02 11.68
N TYR A 430 -21.14 -2.46 12.87
CA TYR A 430 -19.75 -2.79 13.18
C TYR A 430 -19.47 -4.29 13.10
N ILE A 431 -18.56 -4.66 12.20
CA ILE A 431 -17.86 -5.96 12.19
C ILE A 431 -16.36 -5.69 12.17
N LEU A 432 -15.64 -6.40 13.02
CA LEU A 432 -14.19 -6.32 13.07
C LEU A 432 -13.57 -6.60 11.69
N GLY A 433 -12.85 -5.62 11.14
CA GLY A 433 -12.19 -5.77 9.85
C GLY A 433 -13.19 -6.01 8.72
N ASP A 434 -14.30 -5.28 8.70
CA ASP A 434 -15.30 -5.41 7.64
C ASP A 434 -14.83 -4.82 6.30
N ASN A 435 -15.34 -5.33 5.18
CA ASN A 435 -15.18 -4.68 3.88
C ASN A 435 -16.26 -3.59 3.71
N PRO A 436 -15.90 -2.29 3.61
CA PRO A 436 -16.87 -1.20 3.42
C PRO A 436 -17.73 -1.37 2.17
N ASP A 437 -17.17 -1.98 1.12
CA ASP A 437 -17.84 -2.17 -0.16
C ASP A 437 -18.78 -3.40 -0.18
N THR A 438 -18.94 -4.11 0.94
CA THR A 438 -19.78 -5.31 1.05
C THR A 438 -21.03 -5.07 1.88
N GLY A 439 -22.18 -5.46 1.33
CA GLY A 439 -23.42 -5.71 2.07
C GLY A 439 -23.54 -7.16 2.52
N TYR A 440 -23.96 -7.38 3.76
CA TYR A 440 -24.10 -8.72 4.36
C TYR A 440 -25.54 -9.02 4.74
N LEU A 441 -26.01 -10.21 4.35
CA LEU A 441 -27.29 -10.76 4.76
C LEU A 441 -27.04 -12.11 5.42
N ALA A 442 -27.78 -12.44 6.48
CA ALA A 442 -27.58 -13.72 7.15
C ALA A 442 -28.91 -14.33 7.63
N THR A 443 -29.03 -15.65 7.51
CA THR A 443 -30.14 -16.40 8.10
C THR A 443 -29.61 -17.51 9.00
N SER A 444 -30.20 -17.64 10.18
CA SER A 444 -29.98 -18.80 11.04
C SER A 444 -30.70 -20.03 10.47
N VAL A 445 -30.07 -21.20 10.55
CA VAL A 445 -30.68 -22.47 10.16
C VAL A 445 -31.30 -23.13 11.40
N GLY A 446 -32.63 -23.19 11.42
CA GLY A 446 -33.38 -23.84 12.50
C GLY A 446 -33.32 -25.37 12.44
N ALA A 447 -33.81 -26.04 13.48
CA ALA A 447 -33.74 -27.50 13.62
C ALA A 447 -34.28 -28.29 12.41
N LYS A 448 -35.33 -27.79 11.73
CA LYS A 448 -35.90 -28.43 10.53
C LYS A 448 -35.02 -28.33 9.29
N GLY A 449 -34.14 -27.34 9.24
CA GLY A 449 -33.17 -27.14 8.15
C GLY A 449 -31.79 -27.70 8.47
N ALA A 450 -31.61 -28.29 9.66
CA ALA A 450 -30.33 -28.84 10.07
C ALA A 450 -29.92 -29.98 9.10
N PRO A 451 -28.66 -30.02 8.63
CA PRO A 451 -28.19 -31.04 7.68
C PRO A 451 -28.50 -32.48 8.09
N GLU A 452 -28.29 -32.81 9.37
CA GLU A 452 -28.62 -34.13 9.91
C GLU A 452 -30.12 -34.44 9.79
N GLN A 453 -30.99 -33.48 10.13
CA GLN A 453 -32.44 -33.66 10.05
C GLN A 453 -32.93 -33.78 8.60
N LEU A 454 -32.38 -32.98 7.68
CA LEU A 454 -32.72 -33.05 6.26
C LEU A 454 -32.33 -34.42 5.68
N ASN A 455 -31.14 -34.92 6.02
CA ASN A 455 -30.69 -36.22 5.59
C ASN A 455 -31.58 -37.36 6.16
N LEU A 456 -31.92 -37.30 7.45
CA LEU A 456 -32.84 -38.27 8.09
C LEU A 456 -34.24 -38.26 7.45
N ASP A 457 -34.74 -37.08 7.09
CA ASP A 457 -36.04 -36.90 6.44
C ASP A 457 -36.02 -37.28 4.95
N GLY A 458 -34.85 -37.57 4.37
CA GLY A 458 -34.69 -37.76 2.92
C GLY A 458 -35.03 -36.50 2.12
N LYS A 459 -34.74 -35.33 2.69
CA LYS A 459 -35.04 -34.01 2.12
C LYS A 459 -33.77 -33.28 1.71
N VAL A 460 -33.94 -32.36 0.79
CA VAL A 460 -32.93 -31.39 0.37
C VAL A 460 -33.36 -29.98 0.76
N MET A 461 -32.38 -29.10 0.87
CA MET A 461 -32.63 -27.66 0.95
C MET A 461 -32.61 -27.11 -0.47
N ARG A 462 -33.67 -26.43 -0.87
CA ARG A 462 -33.69 -25.68 -2.13
C ARG A 462 -33.62 -24.20 -1.83
N VAL A 463 -32.75 -23.52 -2.58
CA VAL A 463 -32.56 -22.07 -2.54
C VAL A 463 -32.91 -21.52 -3.93
N ARG A 464 -33.82 -20.55 -3.99
CA ARG A 464 -34.26 -19.92 -5.24
C ARG A 464 -34.15 -18.41 -5.14
N PHE A 465 -33.59 -17.79 -6.16
CA PHE A 465 -33.38 -16.34 -6.26
C PHE A 465 -33.14 -15.96 -7.71
N ARG A 466 -33.24 -14.68 -8.03
CA ARG A 466 -32.71 -14.10 -9.25
C ARG A 466 -31.27 -13.63 -8.99
N LEU A 467 -30.34 -14.04 -9.84
CA LEU A 467 -28.95 -13.63 -9.74
C LEU A 467 -28.79 -12.22 -10.34
N PRO A 468 -28.17 -11.27 -9.65
CA PRO A 468 -27.81 -9.97 -10.21
C PRO A 468 -26.88 -10.10 -11.42
N GLN A 469 -26.92 -9.12 -12.31
CA GLN A 469 -25.92 -9.02 -13.38
C GLN A 469 -24.55 -8.74 -12.76
N VAL A 470 -23.67 -9.73 -12.82
CA VAL A 470 -22.27 -9.65 -12.38
C VAL A 470 -21.34 -9.64 -13.60
N PRO A 471 -20.06 -9.26 -13.45
CA PRO A 471 -19.11 -9.34 -14.56
C PRO A 471 -19.01 -10.76 -15.14
N CYS A 472 -18.50 -10.88 -16.37
CA CYS A 472 -18.10 -12.18 -16.88
C CYS A 472 -16.79 -12.68 -16.24
N ASP A 473 -16.58 -14.00 -16.28
CA ASP A 473 -15.47 -14.69 -15.63
C ASP A 473 -14.36 -15.17 -16.58
N THR A 474 -14.38 -14.72 -17.83
CA THR A 474 -13.34 -15.15 -18.79
C THR A 474 -12.10 -14.26 -18.65
N PRO A 475 -10.89 -14.81 -18.82
CA PRO A 475 -9.62 -14.04 -18.89
C PRO A 475 -9.62 -12.83 -19.83
N SER A 476 -10.48 -12.81 -20.83
CA SER A 476 -10.64 -11.72 -21.81
C SER A 476 -11.78 -10.74 -21.49
N CYS A 477 -12.50 -10.93 -20.37
CA CYS A 477 -13.63 -10.11 -19.99
C CYS A 477 -13.13 -8.85 -19.27
N ALA A 478 -13.42 -7.70 -19.85
CA ALA A 478 -13.31 -6.42 -19.17
C ALA A 478 -14.65 -6.06 -18.54
N LEU A 479 -14.62 -5.23 -17.50
CA LEU A 479 -15.83 -4.67 -16.92
C LEU A 479 -16.55 -3.82 -17.95
N THR A 480 -17.86 -3.89 -17.97
CA THR A 480 -18.70 -3.12 -18.90
C THR A 480 -19.16 -1.81 -18.27
N GLY A 481 -19.20 -1.73 -16.94
CA GLY A 481 -19.83 -0.63 -16.21
C GLY A 481 -21.35 -0.74 -16.16
N LEU A 482 -21.92 -1.84 -16.66
CA LEU A 482 -23.36 -2.14 -16.67
C LEU A 482 -23.72 -3.22 -15.64
N GLU A 483 -22.76 -3.70 -14.87
CA GLU A 483 -23.00 -4.70 -13.83
C GLU A 483 -23.84 -4.11 -12.69
N GLU A 484 -24.75 -4.93 -12.16
CA GLU A 484 -25.54 -4.61 -10.97
C GLU A 484 -24.71 -4.79 -9.70
N LEU A 485 -23.86 -5.81 -9.65
CA LEU A 485 -22.92 -6.07 -8.55
C LEU A 485 -21.54 -6.40 -9.08
N ARG A 486 -20.50 -6.14 -8.30
CA ARG A 486 -19.17 -6.67 -8.61
C ARG A 486 -19.03 -8.14 -8.27
N TYR A 487 -19.56 -8.57 -7.13
CA TYR A 487 -19.52 -9.96 -6.67
C TYR A 487 -20.79 -10.31 -5.92
N TRP A 488 -21.20 -11.57 -6.04
CA TRP A 488 -22.27 -12.21 -5.28
C TRP A 488 -21.78 -13.56 -4.74
N GLY A 489 -22.15 -13.91 -3.51
CA GLY A 489 -21.82 -15.23 -2.97
C GLY A 489 -22.60 -15.64 -1.72
N LEU A 490 -22.62 -16.95 -1.47
CA LEU A 490 -23.16 -17.57 -0.25
C LEU A 490 -22.07 -18.33 0.49
N SER A 491 -22.03 -18.19 1.82
CA SER A 491 -21.16 -18.97 2.70
C SER A 491 -21.97 -19.75 3.74
N PHE A 492 -21.49 -20.95 4.06
CA PHE A 492 -22.10 -21.89 4.98
C PHE A 492 -21.23 -22.01 6.24
N VAL A 493 -21.82 -21.70 7.39
CA VAL A 493 -21.08 -21.53 8.65
C VAL A 493 -21.47 -22.60 9.66
N GLU A 494 -20.47 -23.31 10.16
CA GLU A 494 -20.55 -24.22 11.29
C GLU A 494 -20.21 -23.49 12.61
N GLY A 495 -20.91 -23.84 13.69
CA GLY A 495 -20.53 -23.38 15.03
C GLY A 495 -20.69 -21.87 15.21
N LYS A 496 -19.65 -21.18 15.72
CA LYS A 496 -19.72 -19.73 15.96
C LYS A 496 -19.21 -18.89 14.78
N ARG A 497 -18.19 -19.34 14.03
CA ARG A 497 -17.53 -18.55 12.95
C ARG A 497 -16.79 -19.40 11.90
N HIS A 498 -16.96 -20.73 11.85
CA HIS A 498 -16.19 -21.56 10.90
C HIS A 498 -16.93 -21.68 9.58
N VAL A 499 -16.40 -21.06 8.53
CA VAL A 499 -16.96 -21.19 7.18
C VAL A 499 -16.37 -22.44 6.53
N PHE A 500 -17.21 -23.42 6.24
CA PHE A 500 -16.77 -24.71 5.68
C PHE A 500 -17.08 -24.88 4.19
N ALA A 501 -17.94 -24.02 3.64
CA ALA A 501 -18.20 -23.94 2.20
C ALA A 501 -18.57 -22.52 1.79
N SER A 502 -18.24 -22.14 0.56
CA SER A 502 -18.78 -20.94 -0.09
C SER A 502 -18.98 -21.21 -1.57
N ILE A 503 -19.98 -20.55 -2.14
CA ILE A 503 -20.30 -20.57 -3.57
C ILE A 503 -20.47 -19.13 -4.08
N SER A 504 -20.24 -18.94 -5.37
CA SER A 504 -20.37 -17.67 -6.08
C SER A 504 -21.36 -17.80 -7.24
N ASP A 505 -21.49 -16.74 -8.04
CA ASP A 505 -22.19 -16.74 -9.32
C ASP A 505 -21.69 -17.83 -10.29
N LEU A 506 -20.41 -18.19 -10.20
CA LEU A 506 -19.77 -19.20 -11.04
C LEU A 506 -20.24 -20.63 -10.76
N ASP A 507 -20.74 -20.86 -9.54
CA ASP A 507 -21.16 -22.18 -9.07
C ASP A 507 -22.66 -22.43 -9.32
N VAL A 508 -23.39 -21.41 -9.81
CA VAL A 508 -24.82 -21.49 -10.07
C VAL A 508 -25.15 -21.47 -11.57
N ASN A 509 -26.37 -21.87 -11.91
CA ASN A 509 -26.87 -22.03 -13.26
C ASN A 509 -28.18 -21.26 -13.41
N PRO A 510 -28.11 -19.93 -13.62
CA PRO A 510 -29.29 -19.13 -13.87
C PRO A 510 -29.94 -19.52 -15.22
N ASP A 511 -31.25 -19.38 -15.32
CA ASP A 511 -31.96 -19.42 -16.60
C ASP A 511 -31.74 -18.13 -17.41
N GLU A 512 -32.38 -18.02 -18.58
CA GLU A 512 -32.26 -16.85 -19.48
C GLU A 512 -32.68 -15.52 -18.86
N ASN A 513 -33.47 -15.55 -17.77
CA ASN A 513 -33.93 -14.38 -17.04
C ASN A 513 -33.16 -14.15 -15.72
N GLY A 514 -32.15 -14.97 -15.43
CA GLY A 514 -31.31 -14.87 -14.24
C GLY A 514 -31.78 -15.72 -13.05
N TYR A 515 -32.84 -16.53 -13.15
CA TYR A 515 -33.35 -17.27 -12.00
C TYR A 515 -32.55 -18.55 -11.74
N VAL A 516 -32.15 -18.72 -10.49
CA VAL A 516 -31.38 -19.86 -10.01
C VAL A 516 -32.26 -20.79 -9.20
N ASN A 517 -32.08 -22.09 -9.41
CA ASN A 517 -32.64 -23.16 -8.60
C ASN A 517 -31.50 -24.01 -8.03
N LEU A 518 -31.00 -23.64 -6.86
CA LEU A 518 -29.93 -24.35 -6.17
C LEU A 518 -30.50 -25.43 -5.26
N ILE A 519 -30.05 -26.66 -5.43
CA ILE A 519 -30.35 -27.80 -4.58
C ILE A 519 -29.12 -28.11 -3.74
N ILE A 520 -29.26 -27.98 -2.43
CA ILE A 520 -28.25 -28.33 -1.44
C ILE A 520 -28.64 -29.66 -0.80
N THR A 521 -27.76 -30.64 -0.91
CA THR A 521 -27.94 -31.98 -0.35
C THR A 521 -26.84 -32.31 0.66
N PHE A 522 -27.21 -33.11 1.66
CA PHE A 522 -26.36 -33.52 2.77
C PHE A 522 -26.31 -35.06 2.85
N GLY A 523 -26.07 -35.72 1.73
CA GLY A 523 -26.10 -37.17 1.56
C GLY A 523 -27.42 -37.76 1.08
N THR A 524 -28.44 -36.92 0.84
CA THR A 524 -29.73 -37.40 0.30
C THR A 524 -29.60 -37.68 -1.20
N PRO A 525 -29.88 -38.91 -1.69
CA PRO A 525 -29.74 -39.23 -3.10
C PRO A 525 -30.66 -38.38 -3.99
N LEU A 526 -30.10 -37.79 -5.03
CA LEU A 526 -30.86 -37.01 -6.01
C LEU A 526 -31.32 -37.88 -7.20
N PRO A 527 -32.56 -37.71 -7.68
CA PRO A 527 -32.99 -38.32 -8.94
C PRO A 527 -32.10 -37.86 -10.11
N PRO A 528 -31.83 -38.72 -11.12
CA PRO A 528 -30.94 -38.38 -12.25
C PRO A 528 -31.35 -37.15 -13.08
N ARG A 529 -32.59 -36.66 -12.91
CA ARG A 529 -33.12 -35.47 -13.57
C ARG A 529 -32.76 -34.14 -12.87
N ILE A 530 -32.23 -34.19 -11.65
CA ILE A 530 -31.81 -32.98 -10.93
C ILE A 530 -30.39 -32.63 -11.38
N THR A 531 -30.28 -31.94 -12.52
CA THR A 531 -29.00 -31.57 -13.14
C THR A 531 -29.06 -30.19 -13.78
N LYS A 532 -27.88 -29.66 -14.13
CA LYS A 532 -27.72 -28.40 -14.87
C LYS A 532 -28.54 -28.36 -16.16
N PHE A 533 -28.63 -29.47 -16.88
CA PHE A 533 -29.40 -29.58 -18.12
C PHE A 533 -30.89 -29.27 -17.92
N PHE A 534 -31.43 -29.61 -16.74
CA PHE A 534 -32.83 -29.35 -16.38
C PHE A 534 -33.01 -28.08 -15.56
N GLY A 535 -32.00 -27.20 -15.52
CA GLY A 535 -32.07 -25.89 -14.85
C GLY A 535 -31.74 -25.91 -13.34
N TYR A 536 -31.17 -27.00 -12.82
CA TYR A 536 -30.77 -27.09 -11.42
C TYR A 536 -29.26 -26.91 -11.23
N SER A 537 -28.89 -26.12 -10.22
CA SER A 537 -27.56 -26.19 -9.60
C SER A 537 -27.59 -27.18 -8.45
N VAL A 538 -26.52 -27.95 -8.27
CA VAL A 538 -26.43 -28.94 -7.19
C VAL A 538 -25.17 -28.68 -6.38
N LEU A 539 -25.34 -28.55 -5.07
CA LEU A 539 -24.26 -28.43 -4.11
C LEU A 539 -24.39 -29.56 -3.08
N GLU A 540 -23.40 -30.44 -3.04
CA GLU A 540 -23.28 -31.47 -1.99
C GLU A 540 -22.42 -30.90 -0.86
N LEU A 541 -22.98 -30.84 0.35
CA LEU A 541 -22.28 -30.39 1.55
C LEU A 541 -22.16 -31.53 2.56
N PRO A 542 -21.09 -31.55 3.38
CA PRO A 542 -20.97 -32.53 4.44
C PRO A 542 -22.06 -32.34 5.51
N VAL A 543 -22.40 -33.42 6.22
CA VAL A 543 -23.32 -33.40 7.36
C VAL A 543 -22.61 -32.79 8.58
N LEU A 544 -22.50 -31.46 8.57
CA LEU A 544 -21.98 -30.65 9.68
C LEU A 544 -23.11 -29.83 10.32
N PRO A 545 -22.98 -29.38 11.58
CA PRO A 545 -23.95 -28.51 12.24
C PRO A 545 -23.96 -27.10 11.65
N LEU A 546 -24.53 -26.97 10.44
CA LEU A 546 -24.80 -25.70 9.76
C LEU A 546 -25.69 -24.83 10.66
N ARG A 547 -25.17 -23.66 11.01
CA ARG A 547 -25.86 -22.69 11.87
C ARG A 547 -26.30 -21.46 11.13
N LEU A 548 -25.49 -20.98 10.20
CA LEU A 548 -25.73 -19.73 9.50
C LEU A 548 -25.46 -19.93 8.01
N ILE A 549 -26.28 -19.30 7.19
CA ILE A 549 -25.98 -19.06 5.78
C ILE A 549 -25.85 -17.54 5.65
N THR A 550 -24.73 -17.08 5.11
CA THR A 550 -24.47 -15.66 4.87
C THR A 550 -24.41 -15.38 3.37
N MET A 551 -25.00 -14.28 2.93
CA MET A 551 -24.90 -13.76 1.57
C MET A 551 -24.08 -12.48 1.55
N ARG A 552 -23.35 -12.25 0.46
CA ARG A 552 -22.57 -11.04 0.21
C ARG A 552 -22.91 -10.45 -1.15
N ASN A 553 -23.08 -9.14 -1.18
CA ASN A 553 -23.05 -8.31 -2.39
C ASN A 553 -21.86 -7.37 -2.26
N ILE A 554 -21.02 -7.25 -3.28
CA ILE A 554 -19.89 -6.30 -3.28
C ILE A 554 -20.10 -5.27 -4.38
N LEU A 555 -19.91 -4.00 -4.05
CA LEU A 555 -20.00 -2.85 -4.95
C LEU A 555 -21.28 -2.89 -5.80
N PRO A 556 -22.47 -2.73 -5.20
CA PRO A 556 -23.67 -2.54 -5.98
C PRO A 556 -23.58 -1.26 -6.81
N SER A 557 -24.07 -1.31 -8.05
CA SER A 557 -24.18 -0.11 -8.86
C SER A 557 -25.27 0.81 -8.33
N VAL A 558 -25.10 2.12 -8.52
CA VAL A 558 -26.04 3.15 -8.02
C VAL A 558 -27.48 2.93 -8.53
N GLY A 559 -27.65 2.28 -9.69
CA GLY A 559 -28.97 1.97 -10.26
C GLY A 559 -29.61 0.68 -9.76
N PHE A 560 -28.90 -0.13 -8.97
CA PHE A 560 -29.37 -1.43 -8.51
C PHE A 560 -30.02 -1.34 -7.12
N SER A 561 -31.33 -1.10 -7.08
CA SER A 561 -32.09 -0.94 -5.83
C SER A 561 -32.40 -2.25 -5.10
N CYS A 562 -31.90 -3.39 -5.56
CA CYS A 562 -32.10 -4.69 -4.92
C CYS A 562 -30.83 -5.16 -4.18
N ALA A 563 -29.98 -4.22 -3.78
CA ALA A 563 -28.76 -4.51 -3.07
C ALA A 563 -29.02 -4.78 -1.58
N ILE A 564 -28.17 -5.59 -0.96
CA ILE A 564 -28.18 -5.81 0.50
C ILE A 564 -28.01 -4.49 1.27
N ASP A 565 -27.31 -3.52 0.71
CA ASP A 565 -27.06 -2.21 1.33
C ASP A 565 -28.36 -1.44 1.64
N ASN A 566 -29.47 -1.80 0.99
CA ASN A 566 -30.79 -1.22 1.27
C ASN A 566 -31.50 -1.89 2.45
N VAL A 567 -31.01 -3.02 2.96
CA VAL A 567 -31.58 -3.69 4.15
C VAL A 567 -31.00 -3.01 5.39
N PRO A 568 -31.82 -2.32 6.21
CA PRO A 568 -31.30 -1.69 7.41
C PRO A 568 -30.70 -2.72 8.37
N PHE A 569 -29.69 -2.29 9.15
CA PHE A 569 -28.97 -3.18 10.05
C PHE A 569 -29.92 -3.89 11.02
N ARG A 570 -29.70 -5.20 11.22
CA ARG A 570 -30.51 -6.05 12.11
C ARG A 570 -32.02 -6.07 11.80
N THR A 571 -32.43 -5.61 10.62
CA THR A 571 -33.80 -5.75 10.15
C THR A 571 -33.92 -6.97 9.26
N ASN A 572 -35.13 -7.54 9.24
CA ASN A 572 -35.46 -8.58 8.30
C ASN A 572 -35.52 -7.96 6.89
N GLU A 573 -34.98 -8.67 5.90
CA GLU A 573 -35.08 -8.29 4.49
C GLU A 573 -36.54 -8.21 4.05
N HIS A 574 -37.40 -9.05 4.62
CA HIS A 574 -38.81 -9.03 4.34
C HIS A 574 -39.51 -7.82 4.97
N ASN A 575 -40.33 -7.14 4.17
CA ASN A 575 -41.15 -6.00 4.57
C ASN A 575 -42.56 -6.09 3.94
N ASP A 576 -43.42 -5.10 4.17
CA ASP A 576 -44.81 -5.05 3.66
C ASP A 576 -44.93 -4.81 2.14
N GLN A 577 -43.81 -4.64 1.44
CA GLN A 577 -43.73 -4.41 0.00
C GLN A 577 -42.93 -5.51 -0.72
N ASN A 578 -42.95 -6.74 -0.17
CA ASN A 578 -42.29 -7.95 -0.68
C ASN A 578 -40.77 -8.02 -0.53
N GLY A 579 -40.21 -7.21 0.37
CA GLY A 579 -38.79 -7.26 0.77
C GLY A 579 -37.91 -6.27 0.03
N TYR A 580 -36.80 -5.89 0.66
CA TYR A 580 -35.84 -4.93 0.09
C TYR A 580 -35.14 -5.48 -1.16
N LEU A 581 -34.84 -6.79 -1.18
CA LEU A 581 -34.16 -7.44 -2.30
C LEU A 581 -35.16 -8.01 -3.32
N GLY A 582 -36.44 -8.17 -2.95
CA GLY A 582 -37.45 -8.78 -3.80
C GLY A 582 -37.02 -10.14 -4.34
N GLU A 583 -37.03 -10.32 -5.67
CA GLU A 583 -36.65 -11.59 -6.31
C GLU A 583 -35.19 -12.00 -6.11
N TYR A 584 -34.33 -11.06 -5.71
CA TYR A 584 -32.91 -11.30 -5.44
C TYR A 584 -32.67 -11.86 -4.03
N ALA A 585 -33.68 -11.82 -3.15
CA ALA A 585 -33.63 -12.43 -1.83
C ALA A 585 -33.68 -13.97 -1.94
N PRO A 586 -32.78 -14.71 -1.24
CA PRO A 586 -32.83 -16.17 -1.30
C PRO A 586 -34.07 -16.74 -0.61
N PHE A 587 -34.91 -17.42 -1.38
CA PHE A 587 -36.03 -18.20 -0.85
C PHE A 587 -35.59 -19.62 -0.52
N ILE A 588 -35.79 -20.04 0.72
CA ILE A 588 -35.41 -21.38 1.21
C ILE A 588 -36.64 -22.23 1.54
N ASP A 589 -36.68 -23.44 1.00
CA ASP A 589 -37.60 -24.50 1.41
C ASP A 589 -36.93 -25.88 1.51
N TYR A 590 -37.63 -26.82 2.15
CA TYR A 590 -37.17 -28.19 2.38
C TYR A 590 -38.17 -29.18 1.79
N LEU A 591 -37.70 -30.08 0.93
CA LEU A 591 -38.57 -30.96 0.17
C LEU A 591 -37.90 -32.30 -0.15
N VAL A 592 -38.73 -33.30 -0.46
CA VAL A 592 -38.25 -34.59 -0.95
C VAL A 592 -37.84 -34.43 -2.41
N PRO A 593 -36.65 -34.90 -2.84
CA PRO A 593 -36.17 -34.70 -4.21
C PRO A 593 -37.10 -35.22 -5.31
N THR A 594 -37.93 -36.23 -5.03
CA THR A 594 -38.89 -36.79 -5.99
C THR A 594 -40.06 -35.84 -6.29
N ASP A 595 -40.32 -34.87 -5.42
CA ASP A 595 -41.37 -33.86 -5.58
C ASP A 595 -40.90 -32.70 -6.46
N LEU A 596 -39.59 -32.59 -6.72
CA LEU A 596 -39.05 -31.60 -7.65
C LEU A 596 -39.54 -31.90 -9.07
N PRO A 597 -40.03 -30.86 -9.80
CA PRO A 597 -40.42 -31.00 -11.19
C PRO A 597 -39.23 -31.42 -12.06
N VAL A 598 -39.53 -32.00 -13.23
CA VAL A 598 -38.48 -32.44 -14.17
C VAL A 598 -37.61 -31.26 -14.58
N ASN A 599 -38.22 -30.16 -14.98
CA ASN A 599 -37.54 -28.89 -15.23
C ASN A 599 -37.65 -28.00 -14.01
N ALA A 600 -36.57 -27.31 -13.66
CA ALA A 600 -36.58 -26.29 -12.64
C ALA A 600 -37.62 -25.20 -12.99
N VAL A 601 -38.32 -24.71 -11.96
CA VAL A 601 -39.35 -23.68 -12.12
C VAL A 601 -38.89 -22.44 -11.35
N PRO A 602 -38.71 -21.29 -12.02
CA PRO A 602 -38.28 -20.07 -11.37
C PRO A 602 -39.30 -19.63 -10.31
N ARG A 603 -38.81 -18.97 -9.27
CA ARG A 603 -39.66 -18.26 -8.30
C ARG A 603 -39.69 -16.80 -8.73
N VAL A 604 -40.77 -16.42 -9.39
CA VAL A 604 -41.05 -15.03 -9.79
C VAL A 604 -41.96 -14.41 -8.73
N GLU A 605 -41.61 -13.24 -8.21
CA GLU A 605 -42.44 -12.48 -7.28
C GLU A 605 -42.94 -11.18 -7.90
N ALA A 606 -44.20 -10.84 -7.60
CA ALA A 606 -44.78 -9.57 -8.01
C ALA A 606 -44.32 -8.47 -7.04
N GLY A 607 -43.12 -7.94 -7.19
CA GLY A 607 -42.60 -6.87 -6.34
C GLY A 607 -41.40 -6.17 -6.97
N SER A 608 -41.30 -4.85 -6.78
CA SER A 608 -40.08 -4.09 -7.07
C SER A 608 -39.24 -4.00 -5.81
N CYS A 609 -37.92 -4.02 -5.98
CA CYS A 609 -36.98 -3.79 -4.89
C CYS A 609 -37.16 -2.39 -4.28
N GLN A 610 -36.75 -2.24 -3.02
CA GLN A 610 -37.01 -1.04 -2.23
C GLN A 610 -35.76 -0.24 -1.94
#